data_AF-A0A9D5VL36-F1
#
_entry.id   AF-A0A9D5VL36-F1
#
_cell.length_a   1.000
_cell.length_b   1.000
_cell.length_c   1.000
_cell.angle_alpha   90.00
_cell.angle_beta   90.00
_cell.angle_gamma   90.00
#
_symmetry.space_group_name_H-M   'P 1'
#
loop_
_entity.id
_entity.type
_entity.pdbx_description
1 polymer ?
#
loop_
_entity_poly.entity_id
_entity_poly.type
_entity_poly.pdbx_seq_one_letter_code
_entity_poly.pdbx_strand_id
1 'polypeptide(L)'
;MSDVEPVAIHELTMPPGHPLSDKERALLSAWISAGAPEMVAGTIISTPEPEPEPSPITPLIPSFASLKANIFDKKCTVCHFAAGPIKDILFEREEQLINSPRDLVIPGEAEESGLFISVSRQDSKRMPPASSNLDPLSLQEIETIKQWINETLEGAR
;
A
#
# COMPACT_ATOMS: atom_id res chain seq x y z
N MET A 1 -3.98 48.98 8.90
CA MET A 1 -3.73 47.57 8.52
C MET A 1 -3.46 46.83 9.81
N SER A 2 -4.30 45.87 10.18
CA SER A 2 -4.19 45.19 11.47
C SER A 2 -3.10 44.13 11.39
N ASP A 3 -2.09 44.26 12.24
CA ASP A 3 -1.08 43.25 12.52
C ASP A 3 -1.75 41.96 12.99
N VAL A 4 -1.69 40.91 12.17
CA VAL A 4 -2.07 39.56 12.58
C VAL A 4 -0.84 38.96 13.25
N GLU A 5 -0.70 39.15 14.55
CA GLU A 5 0.33 38.47 15.31
C GLU A 5 0.09 36.94 15.30
N PRO A 6 1.12 36.11 15.10
CA PRO A 6 1.00 34.64 14.99
C PRO A 6 0.84 33.96 16.36
N VAL A 7 -0.08 34.47 17.19
CA VAL A 7 -0.37 33.96 18.54
C VAL A 7 -0.95 32.53 18.48
N ALA A 8 -1.74 32.23 17.44
CA ALA A 8 -2.50 30.98 17.34
C ALA A 8 -1.66 29.70 17.21
N ILE A 9 -0.41 29.79 16.73
CA ILE A 9 0.44 28.61 16.46
C ILE A 9 1.23 28.20 17.72
N HIS A 10 1.53 29.16 18.60
CA HIS A 10 2.30 28.92 19.83
C HIS A 10 1.45 28.38 20.98
N GLU A 11 0.17 28.75 21.03
CA GLU A 11 -0.70 28.42 22.16
C GLU A 11 -1.43 27.07 22.05
N LEU A 12 -1.14 26.26 21.01
CA LEU A 12 -1.75 24.93 20.78
C LEU A 12 -3.29 24.95 20.69
N THR A 13 -3.89 26.11 20.51
CA THR A 13 -5.34 26.31 20.56
C THR A 13 -6.04 25.91 19.26
N MET A 14 -5.30 25.61 18.19
CA MET A 14 -5.83 25.18 16.89
C MET A 14 -4.98 24.08 16.22
N PRO A 15 -5.61 23.12 15.52
CA PRO A 15 -7.06 22.88 15.46
C PRO A 15 -7.58 22.16 16.73
N PRO A 16 -8.82 22.45 17.17
CA PRO A 16 -9.37 21.90 18.40
C PRO A 16 -9.45 20.37 18.35
N GLY A 17 -8.84 19.71 19.33
CA GLY A 17 -8.80 18.24 19.47
C GLY A 17 -7.57 17.56 18.84
N HIS A 18 -6.82 18.26 17.98
CA HIS A 18 -5.63 17.76 17.32
C HIS A 18 -4.58 18.87 17.17
N PRO A 19 -3.91 19.29 18.27
CA PRO A 19 -2.84 20.27 18.16
C PRO A 19 -1.76 19.74 17.21
N LEU A 20 -1.18 20.64 16.41
CA LEU A 20 -0.06 20.29 15.54
C LEU A 20 1.06 19.60 16.35
N SER A 21 1.84 18.73 15.73
CA SER A 21 3.07 18.22 16.32
C SER A 21 4.18 19.29 16.27
N ASP A 22 5.25 19.11 17.05
CA ASP A 22 6.41 20.00 16.99
C ASP A 22 7.04 20.06 15.60
N LYS A 23 7.01 18.94 14.87
CA LYS A 23 7.51 18.85 13.49
C LYS A 23 6.66 19.68 12.53
N GLU A 24 5.34 19.61 12.64
CA GLU A 24 4.42 20.39 11.81
C GLU A 24 4.50 21.90 12.11
N ARG A 25 4.62 22.27 13.40
CA ARG A 25 4.87 23.67 13.81
C ARG A 25 6.17 24.21 13.24
N ALA A 26 7.26 23.43 13.32
CA ALA A 26 8.55 23.84 12.80
C ALA A 26 8.50 24.07 11.28
N LEU A 27 7.79 23.20 10.55
CA LEU A 27 7.63 23.30 9.10
C LEU A 27 6.81 24.54 8.70
N LEU A 28 5.68 24.79 9.39
CA LEU A 28 4.86 26.01 9.19
C LEU A 28 5.63 27.28 9.54
N SER A 29 6.37 27.29 10.65
CA SER A 29 7.19 28.42 11.09
C SER A 29 8.31 28.73 10.09
N ALA A 30 8.97 27.70 9.57
CA ALA A 30 10.00 27.84 8.53
C ALA A 30 9.41 28.43 7.24
N TRP A 31 8.23 27.98 6.81
CA TRP A 31 7.55 28.49 5.61
C TRP A 31 7.13 29.96 5.76
N ILE A 32 6.57 30.36 6.91
CA ILE A 32 6.24 31.77 7.21
C ILE A 32 7.51 32.63 7.24
N SER A 33 8.58 32.14 7.88
CA SER A 33 9.86 32.85 7.96
C SER A 33 10.53 33.02 6.60
N ALA A 34 10.30 32.08 5.67
CA ALA A 34 10.71 32.17 4.27
C ALA A 34 9.84 33.13 3.43
N GLY A 35 8.89 33.84 4.05
CA GLY A 35 8.04 34.84 3.39
C GLY A 35 6.78 34.26 2.75
N ALA A 36 6.36 33.06 3.17
CA ALA A 36 5.15 32.39 2.68
C ALA A 36 5.03 32.41 1.14
N PRO A 37 6.06 31.94 0.40
CA PRO A 37 6.07 32.08 -1.05
C PRO A 37 4.90 31.30 -1.66
N GLU A 38 4.05 32.00 -2.42
CA GLU A 38 3.03 31.35 -3.25
C GLU A 38 3.73 30.59 -4.37
N MET A 39 3.73 29.25 -4.30
CA MET A 39 4.37 28.42 -5.33
C MET A 39 3.59 28.52 -6.64
N VAL A 40 4.11 29.33 -7.58
CA VAL A 40 3.70 29.27 -8.99
C VAL A 40 4.11 27.90 -9.55
N ALA A 41 3.16 27.19 -10.14
CA ALA A 41 3.37 25.85 -10.69
C ALA A 41 4.55 25.81 -11.68
N GLY A 42 5.60 25.07 -11.34
CA GLY A 42 6.66 24.66 -12.25
C GLY A 42 8.07 25.07 -11.84
N THR A 43 8.90 24.05 -11.55
CA THR A 43 10.38 24.07 -11.38
C THR A 43 10.89 23.92 -9.93
N ILE A 44 10.93 22.64 -9.53
CA ILE A 44 11.80 21.93 -8.59
C ILE A 44 13.03 22.64 -7.98
N ILE A 45 13.17 22.56 -6.65
CA ILE A 45 14.45 22.26 -5.98
C ILE A 45 14.14 21.31 -4.79
N SER A 46 14.10 20.01 -5.06
CA SER A 46 14.10 19.00 -4.00
C SER A 46 15.52 18.83 -3.46
N THR A 47 15.78 19.33 -2.26
CA THR A 47 16.84 18.78 -1.41
C THR A 47 16.30 17.44 -0.89
N PRO A 48 17.02 16.31 -1.06
CA PRO A 48 16.55 15.04 -0.52
C PRO A 48 16.62 15.08 1.00
N GLU A 49 15.45 15.13 1.65
CA GLU A 49 15.22 14.57 2.99
C GLU A 49 15.85 13.16 3.01
N PRO A 50 16.55 12.73 4.08
CA PRO A 50 16.88 11.32 4.21
C PRO A 50 15.56 10.54 4.29
N GLU A 51 15.16 10.08 3.11
CA GLU A 51 14.16 9.07 2.85
C GLU A 51 14.39 7.93 3.86
N PRO A 52 13.34 7.34 4.45
CA PRO A 52 13.53 6.07 5.15
C PRO A 52 14.29 5.18 4.19
N GLU A 53 15.49 4.74 4.59
CA GLU A 53 16.39 3.99 3.72
C GLU A 53 15.57 2.98 2.93
N PRO A 54 15.64 2.96 1.58
CA PRO A 54 14.94 1.96 0.80
C PRO A 54 15.43 0.62 1.35
N SER A 55 14.55 -0.02 2.12
CA SER A 55 14.74 -1.41 2.53
C SER A 55 15.14 -2.15 1.27
N PRO A 56 16.19 -2.99 1.31
CA PRO A 56 16.78 -3.58 0.12
C PRO A 56 15.65 -4.03 -0.78
N ILE A 57 15.52 -3.38 -1.94
CA ILE A 57 14.41 -3.56 -2.85
C ILE A 57 14.62 -4.94 -3.43
N THR A 58 14.18 -5.98 -2.71
CA THR A 58 14.10 -7.32 -3.29
C THR A 58 13.21 -7.12 -4.50
N PRO A 59 13.74 -7.26 -5.73
CA PRO A 59 12.96 -6.97 -6.91
C PRO A 59 11.76 -7.91 -6.89
N LEU A 60 10.56 -7.33 -6.84
CA LEU A 60 9.34 -8.10 -6.88
C LEU A 60 9.16 -8.57 -8.32
N ILE A 61 9.46 -9.84 -8.55
CA ILE A 61 9.34 -10.50 -9.85
C ILE A 61 7.90 -11.06 -9.97
N PRO A 62 7.25 -10.98 -11.15
CA PRO A 62 5.94 -11.56 -11.41
C PRO A 62 6.01 -13.10 -11.54
N SER A 63 6.54 -13.77 -10.53
CA SER A 63 6.59 -15.22 -10.42
C SER A 63 6.01 -15.68 -9.10
N PHE A 64 5.38 -16.85 -9.07
CA PHE A 64 4.79 -17.39 -7.85
C PHE A 64 5.81 -17.45 -6.70
N ALA A 65 7.04 -17.90 -6.94
CA ALA A 65 8.08 -17.97 -5.91
C ALA A 65 8.40 -16.60 -5.28
N SER A 66 8.47 -15.55 -6.10
CA SER A 66 8.70 -14.17 -5.64
C SER A 66 7.51 -13.63 -4.88
N LEU A 67 6.29 -13.78 -5.42
CA LEU A 67 5.06 -13.34 -4.78
C LEU A 67 4.82 -14.06 -3.45
N LYS A 68 5.11 -15.38 -3.41
CA LYS A 68 5.00 -16.18 -2.20
C LYS A 68 5.92 -15.66 -1.09
N ALA A 69 7.21 -15.51 -1.38
CA ALA A 69 8.20 -15.08 -0.39
C ALA A 69 8.00 -13.63 0.08
N ASN A 70 7.53 -12.75 -0.80
CA ASN A 70 7.48 -11.32 -0.53
C ASN A 70 6.11 -10.79 -0.13
N ILE A 71 5.02 -11.46 -0.53
CA ILE A 71 3.64 -11.01 -0.29
C ILE A 71 2.86 -12.09 0.45
N PHE A 72 2.67 -13.27 -0.14
CA PHE A 72 1.69 -14.23 0.38
C PHE A 72 2.06 -14.73 1.77
N ASP A 73 3.33 -15.09 1.99
CA ASP A 73 3.80 -15.57 3.28
C ASP A 73 3.81 -14.49 4.37
N LYS A 74 3.77 -13.22 3.99
CA LYS A 74 3.80 -12.08 4.92
C LYS A 74 2.41 -11.54 5.24
N LYS A 75 1.50 -11.54 4.26
CA LYS A 75 0.20 -10.83 4.33
C LYS A 75 -1.01 -11.76 4.17
N CYS A 76 -0.87 -12.92 3.53
CA CYS A 76 -2.00 -13.79 3.20
C CYS A 76 -2.08 -15.00 4.15
N THR A 77 -0.96 -15.68 4.37
CA THR A 77 -0.90 -16.91 5.19
C THR A 77 -1.11 -16.67 6.68
N VAL A 78 -1.22 -15.42 7.13
CA VAL A 78 -1.64 -15.08 8.51
C VAL A 78 -3.06 -15.59 8.79
N CYS A 79 -3.93 -15.60 7.77
CA CYS A 79 -5.31 -16.08 7.86
C CYS A 79 -5.55 -17.31 6.98
N HIS A 80 -4.84 -17.42 5.86
CA HIS A 80 -5.01 -18.42 4.81
C HIS A 80 -3.94 -19.51 4.87
N PHE A 81 -4.05 -20.37 5.88
CA PHE A 81 -3.16 -21.52 6.08
C PHE A 81 -3.96 -22.75 6.51
N ALA A 82 -3.38 -23.95 6.37
CA ALA A 82 -4.10 -25.21 6.55
C ALA A 82 -4.81 -25.37 7.92
N ALA A 83 -4.25 -24.79 8.98
CA ALA A 83 -4.81 -24.80 10.33
C ALA A 83 -5.42 -23.44 10.74
N GLY A 84 -5.58 -22.53 9.78
CA GLY A 84 -5.99 -21.15 10.01
C GLY A 84 -7.50 -20.94 10.06
N PRO A 85 -7.92 -19.70 10.34
CA PRO A 85 -9.32 -19.34 10.37
C PRO A 85 -9.99 -19.51 8.99
N ILE A 86 -9.25 -19.34 7.89
CA ILE A 86 -9.77 -19.45 6.52
C ILE A 86 -8.98 -20.53 5.76
N LYS A 87 -9.47 -21.77 5.81
CA LYS A 87 -8.79 -22.96 5.24
C LYS A 87 -9.11 -23.25 3.76
N ASP A 88 -10.12 -22.58 3.20
CA ASP A 88 -10.61 -22.86 1.85
C ASP A 88 -9.70 -22.27 0.74
N ILE A 89 -8.78 -21.40 1.13
CA ILE A 89 -7.85 -20.71 0.24
C ILE A 89 -6.47 -20.84 0.85
N LEU A 90 -5.54 -21.40 0.09
CA LEU A 90 -4.19 -21.75 0.53
C LEU A 90 -3.18 -21.21 -0.49
N PHE A 91 -2.08 -20.64 0.01
CA PHE A 91 -1.03 -19.99 -0.80
C PHE A 91 0.30 -20.78 -0.79
N GLU A 92 0.27 -22.04 -0.35
CA GLU A 92 1.48 -22.87 -0.27
C GLU A 92 2.02 -23.27 -1.65
N ARG A 93 1.14 -23.56 -2.61
CA ARG A 93 1.51 -23.99 -3.96
C ARG A 93 0.71 -23.26 -5.03
N GLU A 94 1.35 -23.01 -6.16
CA GLU A 94 0.77 -22.30 -7.30
C GLU A 94 -0.49 -23.01 -7.83
N GLU A 95 -0.45 -24.34 -7.92
CA GLU A 95 -1.55 -25.14 -8.46
C GLU A 95 -2.81 -25.06 -7.61
N GLN A 96 -2.70 -24.70 -6.31
CA GLN A 96 -3.86 -24.51 -5.43
C GLN A 96 -4.61 -23.22 -5.73
N LEU A 97 -3.90 -22.22 -6.26
CA LEU A 97 -4.49 -20.94 -6.67
C LEU A 97 -5.11 -21.06 -8.06
N ILE A 98 -4.38 -21.68 -9.00
CA ILE A 98 -4.84 -21.89 -10.38
C ILE A 98 -6.04 -22.84 -10.43
N ASN A 99 -5.98 -23.98 -9.73
CA ASN A 99 -7.07 -24.98 -9.73
C ASN A 99 -8.11 -24.74 -8.63
N SER A 100 -8.17 -23.52 -8.09
CA SER A 100 -9.13 -23.20 -7.03
C SER A 100 -10.56 -23.25 -7.56
N PRO A 101 -11.53 -23.87 -6.86
CA PRO A 101 -12.93 -23.87 -7.27
C PRO A 101 -13.61 -22.49 -7.17
N ARG A 102 -12.87 -21.46 -6.76
CA ARG A 102 -13.35 -20.07 -6.61
C ARG A 102 -12.73 -19.13 -7.65
N ASP A 103 -12.10 -19.68 -8.69
CA ASP A 103 -11.47 -18.93 -9.78
C ASP A 103 -10.52 -17.84 -9.25
N LEU A 104 -9.68 -18.21 -8.27
CA LEU A 104 -8.76 -17.26 -7.64
C LEU A 104 -7.74 -16.70 -8.64
N VAL A 105 -7.24 -17.58 -9.50
CA VAL A 105 -6.33 -17.23 -10.59
C VAL A 105 -6.90 -17.85 -11.86
N ILE A 106 -7.32 -16.99 -12.78
CA ILE A 106 -7.72 -17.35 -14.14
C ILE A 106 -6.52 -16.97 -15.01
N PRO A 107 -5.74 -17.95 -15.49
CA PRO A 107 -4.55 -17.69 -16.30
C PRO A 107 -4.85 -16.81 -17.51
N GLY A 108 -4.12 -15.69 -17.66
CA GLY A 108 -4.33 -14.71 -18.73
C GLY A 108 -5.41 -13.65 -18.47
N GLU A 109 -6.25 -13.83 -17.44
CA GLU A 109 -7.42 -12.96 -17.16
C GLU A 109 -7.36 -12.41 -15.73
N ALA A 110 -6.39 -11.52 -15.46
CA ALA A 110 -6.23 -10.95 -14.12
C ALA A 110 -7.46 -10.16 -13.63
N GLU A 111 -8.14 -9.43 -14.50
CA GLU A 111 -9.31 -8.62 -14.13
C GLU A 111 -10.52 -9.46 -13.69
N GLU A 112 -10.61 -10.72 -14.14
CA GLU A 112 -11.65 -11.67 -13.75
C GLU A 112 -11.22 -12.58 -12.59
N SER A 113 -9.92 -12.60 -12.27
CA SER A 113 -9.35 -13.44 -11.23
C SER A 113 -9.73 -12.96 -9.82
N GLY A 114 -10.32 -13.85 -9.02
CA GLY A 114 -10.80 -13.53 -7.67
C GLY A 114 -9.71 -12.98 -6.74
N LEU A 115 -8.45 -13.41 -6.91
CA LEU A 115 -7.31 -12.89 -6.17
C LEU A 115 -7.08 -11.39 -6.46
N PHE A 116 -6.94 -11.02 -7.74
CA PHE A 116 -6.71 -9.63 -8.15
C PHE A 116 -7.87 -8.73 -7.76
N ILE A 117 -9.11 -9.18 -7.98
CA ILE A 117 -10.31 -8.47 -7.55
C ILE A 117 -10.25 -8.23 -6.03
N SER A 118 -9.91 -9.23 -5.23
CA SER A 118 -9.90 -9.10 -3.76
C SER A 118 -8.86 -8.10 -3.25
N VAL A 119 -7.67 -8.06 -3.85
CA VAL A 119 -6.58 -7.16 -3.41
C VAL A 119 -6.69 -5.74 -3.97
N SER A 120 -7.36 -5.54 -5.10
CA SER A 120 -7.56 -4.23 -5.72
C SER A 120 -8.75 -3.44 -5.16
N ARG A 121 -9.60 -4.08 -4.35
CA ARG A 121 -10.75 -3.44 -3.70
C ARG A 121 -10.34 -2.30 -2.78
N GLN A 122 -11.17 -1.24 -2.81
CA GLN A 122 -11.03 -0.09 -1.91
C GLN A 122 -12.01 -0.13 -0.73
N ASP A 123 -12.94 -1.07 -0.72
CA ASP A 123 -13.95 -1.21 0.34
C ASP A 123 -13.49 -2.12 1.49
N SER A 124 -14.38 -2.34 2.46
CA SER A 124 -14.10 -3.18 3.63
C SER A 124 -13.90 -4.66 3.32
N LYS A 125 -14.24 -5.10 2.10
CA LYS A 125 -14.06 -6.48 1.64
C LYS A 125 -12.72 -6.70 0.93
N ARG A 126 -11.84 -5.69 0.90
CA ARG A 126 -10.47 -5.84 0.41
C ARG A 126 -9.69 -6.88 1.21
N MET A 127 -8.66 -7.44 0.57
CA MET A 127 -7.71 -8.33 1.22
C MET A 127 -6.30 -7.70 1.24
N PRO A 128 -5.58 -7.73 2.38
CA PRO A 128 -6.04 -8.16 3.71
C PRO A 128 -7.21 -7.30 4.25
N PRO A 129 -8.08 -7.86 5.13
CA PRO A 129 -9.22 -7.13 5.67
C PRO A 129 -8.81 -5.85 6.38
N ALA A 130 -9.60 -4.79 6.21
CA ALA A 130 -9.36 -3.51 6.89
C ALA A 130 -9.34 -3.61 8.42
N SER A 131 -10.03 -4.60 8.98
CA SER A 131 -10.08 -4.89 10.40
C SER A 131 -8.91 -5.75 10.91
N SER A 132 -8.03 -6.20 10.02
CA SER A 132 -6.81 -6.93 10.39
C SER A 132 -5.68 -5.94 10.69
N ASN A 133 -4.70 -6.35 11.50
CA ASN A 133 -3.49 -5.56 11.78
C ASN A 133 -2.46 -5.65 10.63
N LEU A 134 -2.91 -5.91 9.40
CA LEU A 134 -2.04 -6.04 8.23
C LEU A 134 -2.25 -4.85 7.31
N ASP A 135 -1.13 -4.31 6.83
CA ASP A 135 -1.17 -3.25 5.84
C ASP A 135 -1.76 -3.74 4.51
N PRO A 136 -2.51 -2.88 3.79
CA PRO A 136 -2.96 -3.20 2.44
C PRO A 136 -1.76 -3.46 1.51
N LEU A 137 -2.02 -4.11 0.38
CA LEU A 137 -1.01 -4.19 -0.67
C LEU A 137 -0.78 -2.80 -1.27
N SER A 138 0.49 -2.52 -1.54
CA SER A 138 0.92 -1.37 -2.34
C SER A 138 0.51 -1.55 -3.80
N LEU A 139 0.48 -0.45 -4.54
CA LEU A 139 0.17 -0.48 -5.98
C LEU A 139 1.16 -1.37 -6.75
N GLN A 140 2.44 -1.34 -6.40
CA GLN A 140 3.45 -2.19 -7.03
C GLN A 140 3.18 -3.68 -6.79
N GLU A 141 2.81 -4.06 -5.57
CA GLU A 141 2.45 -5.45 -5.24
C GLU A 141 1.23 -5.92 -6.04
N ILE A 142 0.20 -5.06 -6.15
CA ILE A 142 -1.02 -5.36 -6.91
C ILE A 142 -0.72 -5.52 -8.40
N GLU A 143 0.06 -4.61 -8.99
CA GLU A 143 0.47 -4.68 -10.40
C GLU A 143 1.33 -5.92 -10.68
N THR A 144 2.19 -6.32 -9.75
CA THR A 144 3.03 -7.51 -9.96
C THR A 144 2.21 -8.79 -9.86
N ILE A 145 1.18 -8.83 -8.99
CA ILE A 145 0.20 -9.93 -8.97
C ILE A 145 -0.57 -9.97 -10.30
N LYS A 146 -1.04 -8.81 -10.79
CA LYS A 146 -1.73 -8.71 -12.08
C LYS A 146 -0.87 -9.25 -13.23
N GLN A 147 0.38 -8.82 -13.28
CA GLN A 147 1.33 -9.26 -14.30
C GLN A 147 1.56 -10.76 -14.22
N TRP A 148 1.80 -11.32 -13.02
CA TRP A 148 1.95 -12.76 -12.85
C TRP A 148 0.73 -13.54 -13.34
N ILE A 149 -0.50 -13.12 -13.00
CA ILE A 149 -1.72 -13.81 -13.46
C ILE A 149 -1.83 -13.78 -14.99
N ASN A 150 -1.53 -12.63 -15.62
CA ASN A 150 -1.58 -12.49 -17.07
C ASN A 150 -0.49 -13.28 -17.80
N GLU A 151 0.69 -13.41 -17.19
CA GLU A 151 1.83 -14.18 -17.73
C GLU A 151 1.76 -15.68 -17.40
N THR A 152 0.90 -16.07 -16.45
CA THR A 152 0.65 -17.48 -16.14
C THR A 152 -0.07 -18.10 -17.33
N LEU A 153 0.64 -18.95 -18.09
CA LEU A 153 0.11 -19.65 -19.28
C LEU A 153 -0.32 -21.10 -18.99
N GLU A 154 -0.10 -21.61 -17.77
CA GLU A 154 -0.37 -23.02 -17.41
C GLU A 154 -1.80 -23.27 -16.93
N GLY A 155 -2.78 -22.98 -17.80
CA GLY A 155 -4.17 -23.43 -17.60
C GLY A 155 -5.02 -23.51 -18.87
N ALA A 156 -4.46 -23.16 -20.03
CA ALA A 156 -5.15 -23.21 -21.32
C ALA A 156 -4.52 -24.24 -22.27
N ARG A 157 -4.51 -25.52 -21.88
CA ARG A 157 -4.30 -26.65 -22.80
C ARG A 157 -5.07 -27.89 -22.35
#